data_AF-A0A3D0TGF8-F1
#
_entry.id   AF-A0A3D0TGF8-F1
#
_cell.length_a   1.000
_cell.length_b   1.000
_cell.length_c   1.000
_cell.angle_alpha   90.00
_cell.angle_beta   90.00
_cell.angle_gamma   90.00
#
_symmetry.space_group_name_H-M   'P 1'
#
loop_
_entity.id
_entity.type
_entity.pdbx_description
1 polymer ?
#
loop_
_entity_poly.entity_id
_entity_poly.type
_entity_poly.pdbx_seq_one_letter_code
_entity_poly.pdbx_strand_id
1 'polypeptide(L)'
;MQPGPKNSITDVSGIKVGHTQDMKLMSGTTVVIPDEPAVAAVDCRGGAPGTRETDALHPANLVEEVHAVVLSGGSAMGLDAASGVAAWLKSAGRGFPVATDVRVPIVPSAILFDLLNGGDKSEMDEHTYFEFGKSAVASADLECPLGNIGAGTGASAGTLKGGIGTASLQQKSGILTGGPGSGNVGFTVGALAAANPFGSVTLPGRADFWAWPFERNGEFGGRG
;
A
#
# COMPACT_ATOMS: atom_id res chain seq x y z
N MET A 1 -11.15 -12.28 16.82
CA MET A 1 -10.69 -11.05 16.15
C MET A 1 -11.84 -10.12 15.83
N GLN A 2 -11.69 -8.83 16.10
CA GLN A 2 -12.65 -7.75 15.80
C GLN A 2 -11.95 -6.65 14.98
N PRO A 3 -12.66 -5.78 14.24
CA PRO A 3 -12.03 -4.64 13.59
C PRO A 3 -11.20 -3.81 14.57
N GLY A 4 -10.05 -3.29 14.11
CA GLY A 4 -9.29 -2.31 14.87
C GLY A 4 -10.05 -0.99 15.01
N PRO A 5 -9.58 -0.05 15.86
CA PRO A 5 -10.30 1.18 16.17
C PRO A 5 -10.55 2.07 14.94
N LYS A 6 -9.68 2.02 13.92
CA LYS A 6 -9.86 2.77 12.66
C LYS A 6 -10.31 1.88 11.50
N ASN A 7 -10.35 0.56 11.69
CA ASN A 7 -10.48 -0.43 10.62
C ASN A 7 -9.47 -0.16 9.49
N SER A 8 -8.21 0.13 9.85
CA SER A 8 -7.18 0.62 8.93
C SER A 8 -5.85 -0.08 9.14
N ILE A 9 -5.03 -0.16 8.08
CA ILE A 9 -3.65 -0.66 8.17
C ILE A 9 -2.84 0.04 9.26
N THR A 10 -3.15 1.31 9.52
CA THR A 10 -2.52 2.14 10.56
C THR A 10 -2.96 1.78 11.99
N ASP A 11 -3.85 0.81 12.17
CA ASP A 11 -4.08 0.16 13.48
C ASP A 11 -2.93 -0.79 13.87
N VAL A 12 -2.06 -1.15 12.91
CA VAL A 12 -0.77 -1.80 13.20
C VAL A 12 0.19 -0.73 13.70
N SER A 13 0.60 -0.86 14.96
CA SER A 13 1.51 0.10 15.61
C SER A 13 2.78 0.31 14.79
N GLY A 14 3.13 1.58 14.59
CA GLY A 14 4.32 1.97 13.84
C GLY A 14 4.13 2.00 12.32
N ILE A 15 2.96 1.69 11.77
CA ILE A 15 2.67 1.84 10.34
C ILE A 15 1.97 3.17 10.07
N LYS A 16 2.52 3.95 9.14
CA LYS A 16 1.92 5.16 8.58
C LYS A 16 1.69 5.01 7.08
N VAL A 17 0.74 5.77 6.55
CA VAL A 17 0.41 5.80 5.13
C VAL A 17 0.40 7.24 4.65
N GLY A 18 1.03 7.49 3.51
CA GLY A 18 1.02 8.80 2.86
C GLY A 18 0.61 8.71 1.40
N HIS A 19 0.02 9.80 0.91
CA HIS A 19 -0.53 9.87 -0.43
C HIS A 19 -0.09 11.16 -1.13
N THR A 20 0.02 11.10 -2.45
CA THR A 20 0.08 12.28 -3.32
C THR A 20 -0.61 11.93 -4.62
N GLN A 21 -1.35 12.88 -5.18
CA GLN A 21 -2.05 12.70 -6.45
C GLN A 21 -2.16 14.00 -7.22
N ASP A 22 -2.44 13.85 -8.50
CA ASP A 22 -2.92 14.91 -9.36
C ASP A 22 -4.26 14.49 -9.97
N MET A 23 -5.30 15.28 -9.73
CA MET A 23 -6.66 15.01 -10.21
C MET A 23 -6.83 15.30 -11.71
N LYS A 24 -6.00 16.18 -12.29
CA LYS A 24 -5.98 16.46 -13.73
C LYS A 24 -5.29 15.31 -14.46
N LEU A 25 -4.16 14.82 -13.94
CA LEU A 25 -3.53 13.60 -14.45
C LEU A 25 -4.37 12.35 -14.16
N MET A 26 -5.23 12.40 -13.13
CA MET A 26 -5.93 11.25 -12.56
C MET A 26 -4.95 10.12 -12.20
N SER A 27 -3.88 10.44 -11.50
CA SER A 27 -2.86 9.47 -11.08
C SER A 27 -2.25 9.89 -9.74
N GLY A 28 -1.53 8.99 -9.09
CA GLY A 28 -0.87 9.29 -7.83
C GLY A 28 -0.10 8.11 -7.25
N THR A 29 0.46 8.35 -6.07
CA THR A 29 1.31 7.42 -5.32
C THR A 29 0.79 7.26 -3.90
N THR A 30 0.93 6.06 -3.35
CA THR A 30 0.68 5.72 -1.95
C THR A 30 1.91 5.04 -1.37
N VAL A 31 2.35 5.50 -0.21
CA VAL A 31 3.52 4.97 0.49
C VAL A 31 3.09 4.43 1.84
N VAL A 32 3.41 3.18 2.11
CA VAL A 32 3.33 2.59 3.45
C VAL A 32 4.72 2.67 4.06
N ILE A 33 4.85 3.36 5.19
CA ILE A 33 6.13 3.59 5.85
C ILE A 33 6.05 3.16 7.31
N PRO A 34 6.88 2.19 7.74
CA PRO A 34 6.98 1.85 9.14
C PRO A 34 7.86 2.87 9.88
N ASP A 35 7.69 3.04 11.19
CA ASP A 35 8.53 3.90 12.02
C ASP A 35 9.97 3.36 12.08
N GLU A 36 10.11 2.05 12.26
CA GLU A 36 11.37 1.30 12.16
C GLU A 36 11.36 0.40 10.93
N PRO A 37 12.51 0.01 10.35
CA PRO A 37 12.54 -0.97 9.27
C PRO A 37 11.73 -2.24 9.62
N ALA A 38 10.97 -2.75 8.66
CA ALA A 38 10.05 -3.86 8.89
C ALA A 38 10.37 -5.05 8.00
N VAL A 39 10.31 -6.26 8.56
CA VAL A 39 10.46 -7.50 7.79
C VAL A 39 9.42 -7.56 6.67
N ALA A 40 9.85 -7.88 5.46
CA ALA A 40 8.97 -7.90 4.30
C ALA A 40 9.19 -9.11 3.40
N ALA A 41 8.12 -9.50 2.71
CA ALA A 41 8.10 -10.51 1.66
C ALA A 41 7.14 -10.05 0.56
N VAL A 42 7.27 -10.64 -0.63
CA VAL A 42 6.39 -10.34 -1.77
C VAL A 42 5.89 -11.60 -2.46
N ASP A 43 4.63 -11.56 -2.89
CA ASP A 43 4.04 -12.55 -3.78
C ASP A 43 3.44 -11.85 -5.00
N CYS A 44 3.94 -12.18 -6.19
CA CYS A 44 3.53 -11.59 -7.45
C CYS A 44 2.79 -12.63 -8.31
N ARG A 45 1.48 -12.43 -8.50
CA ARG A 45 0.61 -13.40 -9.18
C ARG A 45 0.04 -12.93 -10.52
N GLY A 46 0.06 -11.63 -10.80
CA GLY A 46 -0.43 -11.08 -12.06
C GLY A 46 0.47 -11.44 -13.24
N GLY A 47 -0.11 -11.64 -14.42
CA GLY A 47 0.64 -12.01 -15.64
C GLY A 47 1.41 -10.86 -16.30
N ALA A 48 1.17 -9.61 -15.89
CA ALA A 48 1.85 -8.42 -16.40
C ALA A 48 2.27 -7.51 -15.23
N PRO A 49 3.24 -7.95 -14.40
CA PRO A 49 3.67 -7.17 -13.25
C PRO A 49 4.57 -6.00 -13.67
N GLY A 50 4.45 -4.89 -12.95
CA GLY A 50 5.48 -3.85 -12.92
C GLY A 50 5.92 -3.68 -11.47
N THR A 51 7.17 -4.04 -11.19
CA THR A 51 7.70 -4.06 -9.83
C THR A 51 9.13 -3.57 -9.79
N ARG A 52 9.56 -3.16 -8.59
CA ARG A 52 10.94 -2.80 -8.27
C ARG A 52 11.36 -3.49 -6.97
N GLU A 53 12.62 -3.93 -6.90
CA GLU A 53 13.27 -4.47 -5.70
C GLU A 53 12.59 -5.71 -5.09
N THR A 54 11.77 -6.44 -5.86
CA THR A 54 11.10 -7.65 -5.37
C THR A 54 12.06 -8.79 -5.11
N ASP A 55 13.13 -8.94 -5.90
CA ASP A 55 14.14 -9.96 -5.66
C ASP A 55 14.84 -9.78 -4.31
N ALA A 56 15.02 -8.54 -3.85
CA ALA A 56 15.63 -8.26 -2.54
C ALA A 56 14.82 -8.87 -1.38
N LEU A 57 13.52 -9.11 -1.57
CA LEU A 57 12.60 -9.67 -0.58
C LEU A 57 12.53 -11.20 -0.60
N HIS A 58 13.35 -11.85 -1.43
CA HIS A 58 13.46 -13.30 -1.40
C HIS A 58 14.09 -13.74 -0.05
N PRO A 59 13.50 -14.69 0.71
CA PRO A 59 13.97 -15.05 2.05
C PRO A 59 15.41 -15.58 2.15
N ALA A 60 16.04 -15.93 1.03
CA ALA A 60 17.43 -16.37 0.98
C ALA A 60 18.44 -15.23 0.75
N ASN A 61 17.98 -13.98 0.61
CA ASN A 61 18.83 -12.83 0.32
C ASN A 61 19.21 -12.07 1.59
N LEU A 62 20.15 -11.13 1.44
CA LEU A 62 20.75 -10.37 2.55
C LEU A 62 19.77 -9.43 3.26
N VAL A 63 18.81 -8.88 2.50
CA VAL A 63 17.92 -7.83 2.99
C VAL A 63 16.69 -8.47 3.61
N GLU A 64 16.54 -8.31 4.93
CA GLU A 64 15.40 -8.84 5.67
C GLU A 64 14.30 -7.78 5.86
N GLU A 65 14.68 -6.50 5.90
CA GLU A 65 13.81 -5.38 6.27
C GLU A 65 13.75 -4.30 5.19
N VAL A 66 12.57 -3.71 5.03
CA VAL A 66 12.30 -2.59 4.12
C VAL A 66 12.03 -1.31 4.88
N HIS A 67 12.24 -0.19 4.21
CA HIS A 67 12.11 1.14 4.80
C HIS A 67 10.81 1.85 4.40
N ALA A 68 10.21 1.41 3.29
CA ALA A 68 8.88 1.79 2.83
C ALA A 68 8.43 0.82 1.73
N VAL A 69 7.13 0.75 1.48
CA VAL A 69 6.54 0.07 0.30
C VAL A 69 5.77 1.11 -0.50
N VAL A 70 5.93 1.08 -1.83
CA VAL A 70 5.30 2.06 -2.73
C VAL A 70 4.31 1.40 -3.67
N LEU A 71 3.09 1.92 -3.71
CA LEU A 71 2.08 1.63 -4.71
C LEU A 71 1.89 2.87 -5.57
N SER A 72 1.93 2.76 -6.89
CA SER A 72 1.83 3.93 -7.77
C SER A 72 0.98 3.65 -9.01
N GLY A 73 0.31 4.68 -9.52
CA GLY A 73 -0.26 4.70 -10.87
C GLY A 73 0.83 4.77 -11.94
N GLY A 74 0.46 5.15 -13.16
CA GLY A 74 1.43 5.47 -14.21
C GLY A 74 2.05 4.30 -14.96
N SER A 75 1.60 3.07 -14.69
CA SER A 75 2.25 1.87 -15.24
C SER A 75 3.76 1.86 -14.92
N ALA A 76 4.60 1.36 -15.82
CA ALA A 76 6.05 1.24 -15.60
C ALA A 76 6.74 2.57 -15.21
N MET A 77 6.25 3.73 -15.67
CA MET A 77 6.77 5.04 -15.28
C MET A 77 6.55 5.34 -13.79
N GLY A 78 5.50 4.77 -13.20
CA GLY A 78 5.20 4.86 -11.78
C GLY A 78 6.28 4.27 -10.87
N LEU A 79 7.17 3.41 -11.40
CA LEU A 79 8.25 2.81 -10.63
C LEU A 79 9.24 3.87 -10.13
N ASP A 80 9.33 5.03 -10.78
CA ASP A 80 10.18 6.14 -10.35
C ASP A 80 9.75 6.77 -9.02
N ALA A 81 8.50 6.55 -8.60
CA ALA A 81 8.04 6.96 -7.28
C ALA A 81 8.86 6.33 -6.15
N ALA A 82 9.30 5.08 -6.32
CA ALA A 82 10.18 4.42 -5.35
C ALA A 82 11.54 5.11 -5.23
N SER A 83 12.09 5.63 -6.34
CA SER A 83 13.32 6.41 -6.34
C SER A 83 13.15 7.71 -5.56
N GLY A 84 11.98 8.36 -5.66
CA GLY A 84 11.65 9.56 -4.89
C GLY A 84 11.58 9.29 -3.38
N VAL A 85 10.91 8.20 -3.00
CA VAL A 85 10.84 7.74 -1.60
C VAL A 85 12.23 7.38 -1.07
N ALA A 86 13.04 6.67 -1.86
CA ALA A 86 14.43 6.36 -1.48
C ALA A 86 15.26 7.64 -1.28
N ALA A 87 15.12 8.64 -2.14
CA ALA A 87 15.82 9.93 -1.97
C ALA A 87 15.42 10.62 -0.65
N TRP A 88 14.13 10.64 -0.33
CA TRP A 88 13.63 11.20 0.93
C TRP A 88 14.17 10.45 2.15
N LEU A 89 14.10 9.10 2.13
CA LEU A 89 14.62 8.25 3.21
C LEU A 89 16.12 8.43 3.41
N LYS A 90 16.88 8.54 2.31
CA LYS A 90 18.32 8.80 2.34
C LYS A 90 18.63 10.13 3.03
N SER A 91 17.92 11.20 2.71
CA SER A 91 18.04 12.50 3.38
C SER A 91 17.65 12.45 4.85
N ALA A 92 16.70 11.57 5.23
CA ALA A 92 16.32 11.30 6.61
C ALA A 92 17.31 10.36 7.34
N GLY A 93 18.40 9.93 6.70
CA GLY A 93 19.37 9.00 7.31
C GLY A 93 18.82 7.59 7.53
N ARG A 94 17.76 7.18 6.81
CA ARG A 94 17.12 5.87 6.93
C ARG A 94 17.57 4.97 5.78
N GLY A 95 17.94 3.74 6.09
CA GLY A 95 18.43 2.78 5.10
C GLY A 95 19.25 1.66 5.74
N PHE A 96 19.43 0.58 4.97
CA PHE A 96 20.26 -0.55 5.30
C PHE A 96 21.73 -0.09 5.46
N PRO A 97 22.37 -0.35 6.60
CA PRO A 97 23.75 0.09 6.85
C PRO A 97 24.74 -0.75 6.04
N VAL A 98 25.50 -0.13 5.13
CA VAL A 98 26.56 -0.78 4.34
C VAL A 98 27.96 -0.36 4.77
N ALA A 99 28.09 0.75 5.49
CA ALA A 99 29.29 1.22 6.18
C ALA A 99 28.90 2.20 7.29
N THR A 100 29.86 2.67 8.10
CA THR A 100 29.65 3.54 9.28
C THR A 100 28.66 4.69 9.02
N ASP A 101 28.83 5.41 7.91
CA ASP A 101 27.99 6.57 7.54
C ASP A 101 27.26 6.36 6.21
N VAL A 102 27.20 5.13 5.70
CA VAL A 102 26.59 4.81 4.42
C VAL A 102 25.39 3.91 4.63
N ARG A 103 24.22 4.46 4.31
CA ARG A 103 22.93 3.77 4.33
C ARG A 103 22.29 3.74 2.95
N VAL A 104 21.65 2.62 2.62
CA VAL A 104 20.95 2.40 1.35
C VAL A 104 19.48 2.06 1.65
N PRO A 105 18.51 2.94 1.33
CA PRO A 105 17.10 2.63 1.48
C PRO A 105 16.69 1.44 0.61
N ILE A 106 15.88 0.54 1.18
CA ILE A 106 15.25 -0.57 0.47
C ILE A 106 13.77 -0.24 0.34
N VAL A 107 13.32 -0.05 -0.91
CA VAL A 107 11.99 0.50 -1.22
C VAL A 107 11.34 -0.32 -2.34
N PRO A 108 10.80 -1.51 -2.03
CA PRO A 108 10.03 -2.27 -3.00
C PRO A 108 8.81 -1.48 -3.48
N SER A 109 8.46 -1.67 -4.75
CA SER A 109 7.28 -1.05 -5.32
C SER A 109 6.53 -1.93 -6.30
N ALA A 110 5.25 -1.62 -6.46
CA ALA A 110 4.38 -2.19 -7.47
C ALA A 110 3.53 -1.08 -8.10
N ILE A 111 3.20 -1.23 -9.37
CA ILE A 111 2.42 -0.25 -10.11
C ILE A 111 1.09 -0.80 -10.62
N LEU A 112 0.18 0.12 -10.94
CA LEU A 112 -1.05 -0.16 -11.67
C LEU A 112 -1.13 0.68 -12.94
N PHE A 113 -1.88 0.18 -13.91
CA PHE A 113 -2.11 0.88 -15.17
C PHE A 113 -3.34 1.79 -15.05
N ASP A 114 -3.13 3.10 -15.14
CA ASP A 114 -4.18 4.12 -15.16
C ASP A 114 -4.01 5.16 -16.29
N LEU A 115 -3.18 4.85 -17.30
CA LEU A 115 -2.86 5.81 -18.36
C LEU A 115 -4.04 6.11 -19.31
N LEU A 116 -5.04 5.23 -19.38
CA LEU A 116 -6.22 5.35 -20.26
C LEU A 116 -7.50 5.71 -19.48
N ASN A 117 -7.36 6.43 -18.37
CA ASN A 117 -8.48 6.78 -17.50
C ASN A 117 -9.16 8.13 -17.80
N GLY A 118 -8.74 8.82 -18.86
CA GLY A 118 -9.30 10.11 -19.28
C GLY A 118 -8.65 11.35 -18.66
N GLY A 119 -7.70 11.20 -17.73
CA GLY A 119 -6.89 12.33 -17.24
C GLY A 119 -5.92 12.84 -18.30
N ASP A 120 -5.60 14.13 -18.26
CA ASP A 120 -4.65 14.78 -19.17
C ASP A 120 -3.23 14.31 -18.85
N LYS A 121 -2.55 13.68 -19.81
CA LYS A 121 -1.17 13.17 -19.64
C LYS A 121 -0.11 14.05 -20.30
N SER A 122 -0.51 15.19 -20.88
CA SER A 122 0.37 16.06 -21.67
C SER A 122 1.43 16.80 -20.85
N GLU A 123 1.19 16.97 -19.54
CA GLU A 123 2.09 17.65 -18.60
C GLU A 123 2.98 16.68 -17.82
N MET A 124 2.91 15.37 -18.11
CA MET A 124 3.76 14.38 -17.47
C MET A 124 5.18 14.40 -18.03
N ASP A 125 6.17 14.37 -17.15
CA ASP A 125 7.60 14.29 -17.45
C ASP A 125 8.29 13.14 -16.70
N GLU A 126 9.60 12.97 -16.90
CA GLU A 126 10.42 11.94 -16.26
C GLU A 126 10.55 12.07 -14.73
N HIS A 127 10.12 13.19 -14.13
CA HIS A 127 10.21 13.45 -12.70
C HIS A 127 8.87 13.42 -11.98
N THR A 128 7.76 13.37 -12.72
CA THR A 128 6.40 13.41 -12.17
C THR A 128 6.19 12.37 -11.06
N TYR A 129 6.47 11.10 -11.34
CA TYR A 129 6.28 10.04 -10.33
C TYR A 129 7.34 10.08 -9.23
N PHE A 130 8.57 10.48 -9.53
CA PHE A 130 9.62 10.69 -8.53
C PHE A 130 9.19 11.73 -7.48
N GLU A 131 8.64 12.87 -7.91
CA GLU A 131 8.15 13.90 -6.99
C GLU A 131 6.85 13.48 -6.28
N PHE A 132 5.99 12.69 -6.91
CA PHE A 132 4.86 12.05 -6.21
C PHE A 132 5.34 11.12 -5.09
N GLY A 133 6.39 10.33 -5.33
CA GLY A 133 7.00 9.47 -4.33
C GLY A 133 7.48 10.24 -3.12
N LYS A 134 8.31 11.28 -3.33
CA LYS A 134 8.81 12.16 -2.26
C LYS A 134 7.69 12.81 -1.47
N SER A 135 6.69 13.34 -2.16
CA SER A 135 5.56 14.04 -1.54
C SER A 135 4.68 13.07 -0.74
N ALA A 136 4.46 11.86 -1.25
CA ALA A 136 3.64 10.86 -0.59
C ALA A 136 4.32 10.32 0.68
N VAL A 137 5.63 10.10 0.68
CA VAL A 137 6.32 9.69 1.92
C VAL A 137 6.37 10.83 2.94
N ALA A 138 6.52 12.08 2.49
CA ALA A 138 6.52 13.25 3.36
C ALA A 138 5.15 13.52 4.00
N SER A 139 4.05 13.09 3.37
CA SER A 139 2.68 13.23 3.87
C SER A 139 2.20 12.07 4.74
N ALA A 140 3.08 11.10 5.07
CA ALA A 140 2.67 9.89 5.77
C ALA A 140 2.19 10.14 7.21
N ASP A 141 0.97 9.68 7.51
CA ASP A 141 0.29 9.86 8.80
C ASP A 141 -0.43 8.56 9.22
N LEU A 142 -0.97 8.55 10.43
CA LEU A 142 -1.88 7.53 10.97
C LEU A 142 -3.31 7.68 10.43
N GLU A 143 -3.66 8.82 9.86
CA GLU A 143 -4.89 8.99 9.07
C GLU A 143 -4.66 8.43 7.66
N CYS A 144 -5.48 7.45 7.26
CA CYS A 144 -5.40 6.81 5.96
C CYS A 144 -6.71 7.04 5.20
N PRO A 145 -6.88 8.21 4.56
CA PRO A 145 -8.06 8.48 3.73
C PRO A 145 -8.21 7.47 2.58
N LEU A 146 -9.45 7.24 2.13
CA LEU A 146 -9.83 6.17 1.19
C LEU A 146 -10.38 6.72 -0.14
N GLY A 147 -10.55 5.83 -1.11
CA GLY A 147 -11.17 6.13 -2.39
C GLY A 147 -10.19 6.69 -3.43
N ASN A 148 -10.54 7.82 -4.04
CA ASN A 148 -9.81 8.41 -5.17
C ASN A 148 -8.61 9.23 -4.69
N ILE A 149 -7.64 8.55 -4.07
CA ILE A 149 -6.48 9.16 -3.44
C ILE A 149 -5.22 8.34 -3.74
N GLY A 150 -4.07 8.99 -3.84
CA GLY A 150 -2.79 8.33 -4.11
C GLY A 150 -2.86 7.41 -5.35
N ALA A 151 -2.41 6.17 -5.21
CA ALA A 151 -2.47 5.18 -6.29
C ALA A 151 -3.91 4.82 -6.70
N GLY A 152 -4.90 5.05 -5.82
CA GLY A 152 -6.31 4.85 -6.12
C GLY A 152 -6.94 5.94 -7.00
N THR A 153 -6.24 7.06 -7.22
CA THR A 153 -6.78 8.22 -7.97
C THR A 153 -7.26 7.81 -9.35
N GLY A 154 -6.38 7.16 -10.12
CA GLY A 154 -6.66 6.70 -11.49
C GLY A 154 -7.28 5.31 -11.61
N ALA A 155 -7.42 4.59 -10.50
CA ALA A 155 -7.76 3.17 -10.50
C ALA A 155 -9.21 2.90 -10.93
N SER A 156 -9.43 1.78 -11.63
CA SER A 156 -10.72 1.25 -12.06
C SER A 156 -10.90 -0.20 -11.64
N ALA A 157 -12.12 -0.59 -11.29
CA ALA A 157 -12.45 -1.94 -10.83
C ALA A 157 -13.54 -2.54 -11.71
N GLY A 158 -13.13 -3.21 -12.79
CA GLY A 158 -14.02 -3.61 -13.87
C GLY A 158 -14.70 -2.37 -14.47
N THR A 159 -16.02 -2.28 -14.34
CA THR A 159 -16.81 -1.12 -14.81
C THR A 159 -17.02 -0.04 -13.76
N LEU A 160 -16.54 -0.24 -12.53
CA LEU A 160 -16.69 0.70 -11.42
C LEU A 160 -15.42 1.53 -11.22
N LYS A 161 -15.56 2.64 -10.51
CA LYS A 161 -14.40 3.38 -10.02
C LYS A 161 -13.70 2.54 -8.94
N GLY A 162 -12.39 2.33 -9.11
CA GLY A 162 -11.52 1.71 -8.10
C GLY A 162 -11.03 2.73 -7.08
N GLY A 163 -10.05 2.36 -6.25
CA GLY A 163 -9.51 3.29 -5.26
C GLY A 163 -8.61 2.64 -4.21
N ILE A 164 -8.24 3.44 -3.20
CA ILE A 164 -7.62 2.96 -1.97
C ILE A 164 -8.69 2.42 -1.04
N GLY A 165 -8.49 1.20 -0.56
CA GLY A 165 -9.25 0.59 0.53
C GLY A 165 -8.33 0.10 1.64
N THR A 166 -8.85 0.01 2.86
CA THR A 166 -8.12 -0.51 4.01
C THR A 166 -9.06 -1.28 4.93
N ALA A 167 -8.51 -2.19 5.71
CA ALA A 167 -9.21 -2.94 6.75
C ALA A 167 -8.21 -3.36 7.83
N SER A 168 -8.69 -3.66 9.03
CA SER A 168 -7.85 -4.25 10.07
C SER A 168 -8.62 -5.21 10.97
N LEU A 169 -7.91 -6.15 11.57
CA LEU A 169 -8.41 -7.05 12.59
C LEU A 169 -7.45 -7.13 13.77
N GLN A 170 -7.99 -7.00 14.97
CA GLN A 170 -7.28 -7.09 16.23
C GLN A 170 -7.71 -8.34 17.00
N GLN A 171 -6.72 -9.06 17.54
CA GLN A 171 -6.87 -10.04 18.60
C GLN A 171 -6.34 -9.43 19.91
N LYS A 172 -7.20 -9.28 20.93
CA LYS A 172 -6.78 -8.79 22.25
C LYS A 172 -6.10 -9.91 23.04
N SER A 173 -5.14 -9.55 23.90
CA SER A 173 -4.49 -10.47 24.83
C SER A 173 -5.51 -11.19 25.72
N GLY A 174 -5.25 -12.46 26.06
CA GLY A 174 -6.07 -13.24 27.00
C GLY A 174 -7.29 -13.97 26.43
N ILE A 175 -7.55 -13.92 25.12
CA ILE A 175 -8.66 -14.65 24.47
C ILE A 175 -8.22 -16.01 23.87
N LEU A 176 -6.92 -16.34 23.87
CA LEU A 176 -6.45 -17.65 23.41
C LEU A 176 -6.32 -18.64 24.57
N THR A 177 -6.98 -19.79 24.41
CA THR A 177 -6.83 -21.03 25.20
C THR A 177 -5.59 -21.81 24.75
N GLY A 178 -4.44 -21.13 24.62
CA GLY A 178 -3.15 -21.74 24.30
C GLY A 178 -2.45 -22.25 25.56
N GLY A 179 -1.83 -23.43 25.48
CA GLY A 179 -1.16 -24.10 26.61
C GLY A 179 -0.07 -23.27 27.30
N PRO A 180 0.35 -23.69 28.51
CA PRO A 180 1.30 -22.95 29.33
C PRO A 180 2.62 -22.67 28.58
N GLY A 181 3.00 -21.40 28.48
CA GLY A 181 4.24 -20.94 27.82
C GLY A 181 4.03 -20.03 26.60
N SER A 182 2.83 -19.99 26.02
CA SER A 182 2.47 -18.96 25.04
C SER A 182 2.10 -17.69 25.80
N GLY A 183 3.00 -16.71 25.85
CA GLY A 183 2.65 -15.37 26.31
C GLY A 183 1.46 -14.89 25.48
N ASN A 184 0.30 -14.71 26.11
CA ASN A 184 -0.95 -14.32 25.47
C ASN A 184 -0.88 -12.85 25.00
N VAL A 185 0.00 -12.55 24.05
CA VAL A 185 0.17 -11.20 23.48
C VAL A 185 -0.84 -11.03 22.36
N GLY A 186 -1.62 -9.95 22.42
CA GLY A 186 -2.54 -9.60 21.34
C GLY A 186 -1.77 -9.17 20.08
N PHE A 187 -2.40 -9.28 18.92
CA PHE A 187 -1.83 -8.83 17.65
C PHE A 187 -2.88 -8.13 16.79
N THR A 188 -2.41 -7.29 15.87
CA THR A 188 -3.23 -6.62 14.86
C THR A 188 -2.71 -6.99 13.48
N VAL A 189 -3.63 -7.27 12.56
CA VAL A 189 -3.36 -7.44 11.13
C VAL A 189 -4.06 -6.29 10.41
N GLY A 190 -3.32 -5.57 9.58
CA GLY A 190 -3.83 -4.48 8.75
C GLY A 190 -3.64 -4.79 7.27
N ALA A 191 -4.54 -4.29 6.42
CA ALA A 191 -4.46 -4.42 4.98
C ALA A 191 -4.72 -3.07 4.30
N LEU A 192 -4.01 -2.81 3.20
CA LEU A 192 -4.24 -1.68 2.31
C LEU A 192 -4.19 -2.19 0.86
N ALA A 193 -5.11 -1.72 0.03
CA ALA A 193 -5.21 -2.10 -1.37
C ALA A 193 -5.44 -0.89 -2.27
N ALA A 194 -4.68 -0.79 -3.35
CA ALA A 194 -5.00 0.04 -4.51
C ALA A 194 -5.74 -0.83 -5.54
N ALA A 195 -7.07 -0.80 -5.52
CA ALA A 195 -7.89 -1.70 -6.31
C ALA A 195 -8.03 -1.22 -7.76
N ASN A 196 -7.25 -1.83 -8.66
CA ASN A 196 -7.32 -1.64 -10.12
C ASN A 196 -7.58 -2.95 -10.91
N PRO A 197 -8.54 -3.81 -10.53
CA PRO A 197 -8.73 -5.08 -11.22
C PRO A 197 -9.40 -4.90 -12.59
N PHE A 198 -8.98 -5.72 -13.57
CA PHE A 198 -9.74 -5.90 -14.81
C PHE A 198 -11.12 -6.56 -14.55
N GLY A 199 -11.18 -7.49 -13.60
CA GLY A 199 -12.40 -8.21 -13.23
C GLY A 199 -13.41 -7.36 -12.48
N SER A 200 -14.66 -7.85 -12.43
CA SER A 200 -15.73 -7.22 -11.64
C SER A 200 -15.51 -7.44 -10.14
N VAL A 201 -15.77 -6.40 -9.35
CA VAL A 201 -15.81 -6.48 -7.88
C VAL A 201 -17.20 -6.83 -7.33
N THR A 202 -18.23 -6.81 -8.18
CA THR A 202 -19.60 -7.21 -7.82
C THR A 202 -20.06 -8.47 -8.53
N LEU A 203 -21.06 -9.13 -7.93
CA LEU A 203 -21.78 -10.26 -8.49
C LEU A 203 -22.46 -9.87 -9.82
N PRO A 204 -22.50 -10.75 -10.83
CA PRO A 204 -23.15 -10.45 -12.11
C PRO A 204 -24.62 -10.03 -11.92
N GLY A 205 -24.98 -8.87 -12.50
CA GLY A 205 -26.35 -8.34 -12.44
C GLY A 205 -26.78 -7.83 -11.06
N ARG A 206 -25.85 -7.71 -10.10
CA ARG A 206 -26.12 -7.30 -8.72
C ARG A 206 -25.16 -6.21 -8.27
N ALA A 207 -25.58 -5.47 -7.25
CA ALA A 207 -24.75 -4.45 -6.61
C ALA A 207 -23.94 -5.01 -5.43
N ASP A 208 -24.15 -6.28 -5.06
CA ASP A 208 -23.43 -6.94 -3.99
C ASP A 208 -21.99 -7.26 -4.41
N PHE A 209 -21.02 -6.95 -3.56
CA PHE A 209 -19.61 -7.26 -3.79
C PHE A 209 -19.32 -8.74 -3.60
N TRP A 210 -18.28 -9.26 -4.27
CA TRP A 210 -17.78 -10.62 -3.98
C TRP A 210 -17.33 -10.79 -2.53
N ALA A 211 -16.98 -9.70 -1.85
CA ALA A 211 -16.51 -9.67 -0.47
C ALA A 211 -17.65 -9.76 0.58
N TRP A 212 -18.93 -9.81 0.17
CA TRP A 212 -20.07 -9.82 1.08
C TRP A 212 -20.05 -10.81 2.24
N PRO A 213 -19.47 -12.03 2.14
CA PRO A 213 -19.42 -12.94 3.29
C PRO A 213 -18.46 -12.47 4.39
N PHE A 214 -17.59 -11.49 4.09
CA PHE A 214 -16.55 -11.00 4.97
C PHE A 214 -16.89 -9.66 5.63
N GLU A 215 -17.99 -9.02 5.22
CA GLU A 215 -18.47 -7.77 5.82
C GLU A 215 -18.68 -7.92 7.33
N ARG A 216 -18.21 -6.93 8.09
CA ARG A 216 -18.40 -6.84 9.54
C ARG A 216 -19.14 -5.57 9.89
N ASN A 217 -20.10 -5.69 10.80
CA ASN A 217 -20.84 -4.54 11.36
C ASN A 217 -21.47 -3.60 10.31
N GLY A 218 -21.80 -4.10 9.12
CA GLY A 218 -22.38 -3.29 8.05
C GLY A 218 -21.40 -2.27 7.46
N GLU A 219 -20.08 -2.53 7.53
CA GLU A 219 -19.04 -1.61 7.04
C GLU A 219 -19.17 -1.26 5.54
N PHE A 220 -19.94 -2.03 4.78
CA PHE A 220 -20.23 -1.79 3.37
C PHE A 220 -21.73 -1.55 3.10
N GLY A 221 -22.50 -1.24 4.14
CA GLY A 221 -23.94 -0.96 4.03
C GLY A 221 -24.80 -2.19 3.71
N GLY A 222 -24.33 -3.39 4.08
CA GLY A 222 -25.04 -4.65 3.87
C GLY A 222 -24.96 -5.19 2.44
N ARG A 223 -23.99 -4.69 1.65
CA ARG A 223 -23.77 -5.10 0.25
C ARG A 223 -22.42 -5.77 0.06
N GLY A 224 -21.66 -5.95 1.13
CA GLY A 224 -20.33 -6.55 1.08
C GLY A 224 -19.19 -5.67 0.67
#